data_AF-A0A953X2I5-F1
#
_entry.id   AF-A0A953X2I5-F1
#
_cell.length_a   1.000
_cell.length_b   1.000
_cell.length_c   1.000
_cell.angle_alpha   90.00
_cell.angle_beta   90.00
_cell.angle_gamma   90.00
#
_symmetry.space_group_name_H-M   'P 1'
#
loop_
_entity.id
_entity.type
_entity.pdbx_description
1 polymer ?
#
loop_
_entity_poly.entity_id
_entity_poly.type
_entity_poly.pdbx_seq_one_letter_code
_entity_poly.pdbx_strand_id
1 'polypeptide(L)'
;VIAGAGSNSTDEAIDLVRHAKDAGADAALVVCPYYNKPNQDGIYAHYKAINDAVAFPVLLYNVPSRTVVDILPETVARLARLPNIVGIKDATNVERVTQHAALIGPTEQFVQLCGDDPAALGHLAMGGAGCISVTANVMPEACAAMHKAFQDGDLAEARAIERRLVALHKALFCSP
;
A
#
# COMPACT_ATOMS: atom_id res chain seq x y z
N VAL A 1 -4.46 -13.38 3.98
CA VAL A 1 -5.59 -12.58 3.48
C VAL A 1 -5.55 -11.20 4.11
N ILE A 2 -5.57 -10.14 3.31
CA ILE A 2 -5.65 -8.74 3.77
C ILE A 2 -7.04 -8.22 3.43
N ALA A 3 -7.81 -7.76 4.42
CA ALA A 3 -9.16 -7.26 4.22
C ALA A 3 -9.16 -5.74 3.96
N GLY A 4 -9.87 -5.28 2.93
CA GLY A 4 -10.13 -3.85 2.75
C GLY A 4 -11.12 -3.37 3.82
N ALA A 5 -10.68 -2.46 4.70
CA ALA A 5 -11.46 -2.05 5.87
C ALA A 5 -11.31 -0.55 6.19
N GLY A 6 -11.08 0.27 5.17
CA GLY A 6 -11.04 1.73 5.30
C GLY A 6 -12.37 2.40 5.01
N SER A 7 -12.61 3.54 5.66
CA SER A 7 -13.71 4.46 5.39
C SER A 7 -13.21 5.89 5.56
N ASN A 8 -13.95 6.87 5.03
CA ASN A 8 -13.72 8.27 5.35
C ASN A 8 -14.31 8.70 6.71
N SER A 9 -15.03 7.80 7.39
CA SER A 9 -15.49 7.93 8.77
C SER A 9 -14.60 7.10 9.70
N THR A 10 -14.07 7.71 10.75
CA THR A 10 -13.18 7.02 11.71
C THR A 10 -13.91 5.92 12.47
N ASP A 11 -15.14 6.15 12.92
CA ASP A 11 -15.91 5.15 13.67
C ASP A 11 -16.24 3.94 12.79
N GLU A 12 -16.61 4.18 11.53
CA GLU A 12 -16.87 3.10 10.57
C GLU A 12 -15.60 2.31 10.25
N ALA A 13 -14.46 2.97 10.07
CA ALA A 13 -13.19 2.28 9.85
C ALA A 13 -12.80 1.41 11.05
N ILE A 14 -13.03 1.87 12.28
CA ILE A 14 -12.83 1.05 13.49
C ILE A 14 -13.70 -0.20 13.46
N ASP A 15 -14.99 -0.06 13.12
CA ASP A 15 -15.92 -1.18 13.07
C ASP A 15 -15.55 -2.18 11.96
N LEU A 16 -15.15 -1.70 10.78
CA LEU A 16 -14.70 -2.54 9.67
C LEU A 16 -13.40 -3.28 10.01
N VAL A 17 -12.43 -2.62 10.65
CA VAL A 17 -11.17 -3.25 11.07
C VAL A 17 -11.41 -4.30 12.16
N ARG A 18 -12.32 -4.03 13.11
CA ARG A 18 -12.74 -5.01 14.11
C ARG A 18 -13.41 -6.21 13.44
N HIS A 19 -14.32 -5.97 12.50
CA HIS A 19 -14.98 -7.02 11.76
C HIS A 19 -13.98 -7.87 10.94
N ALA A 20 -13.00 -7.24 10.29
CA ALA A 20 -11.95 -7.95 9.55
C ALA A 20 -11.12 -8.87 10.47
N LYS A 21 -10.78 -8.40 11.67
CA LYS A 21 -10.11 -9.20 12.70
C LYS A 21 -10.97 -10.39 13.12
N ASP A 22 -12.23 -10.14 13.47
CA ASP A 22 -13.14 -11.17 13.98
C ASP A 22 -13.48 -12.23 12.91
N ALA A 23 -13.47 -11.84 11.63
CA ALA A 23 -13.62 -12.73 10.48
C ALA A 23 -12.36 -13.57 10.18
N GLY A 24 -11.23 -13.31 10.86
CA GLY A 24 -10.00 -14.09 10.73
C GLY A 24 -9.07 -13.65 9.58
N ALA A 25 -9.15 -12.39 9.13
CA ALA A 25 -8.13 -11.84 8.24
C ALA A 25 -6.76 -11.73 8.96
N ASP A 26 -5.67 -11.63 8.20
CA ASP A 26 -4.32 -11.48 8.76
C ASP A 26 -3.93 -10.01 8.99
N ALA A 27 -4.52 -9.11 8.22
CA ALA A 27 -4.34 -7.66 8.31
C ALA A 27 -5.50 -6.90 7.67
N ALA A 28 -5.60 -5.60 7.95
CA ALA A 28 -6.50 -4.68 7.28
C ALA A 28 -5.73 -3.74 6.34
N LEU A 29 -6.31 -3.42 5.18
CA LEU A 29 -5.89 -2.34 4.29
C LEU A 29 -6.84 -1.16 4.48
N VAL A 30 -6.34 -0.05 5.00
CA VAL A 30 -7.14 1.11 5.38
C VAL A 30 -6.74 2.29 4.50
N VAL A 31 -7.66 2.75 3.65
CA VAL A 31 -7.46 3.89 2.75
C VAL A 31 -7.52 5.22 3.49
N CYS A 32 -6.73 6.21 3.02
CA CYS A 32 -6.87 7.58 3.46
C CYS A 32 -8.33 8.06 3.30
N PRO A 33 -8.91 8.78 4.27
CA PRO A 33 -10.26 9.32 4.14
C PRO A 33 -10.44 10.12 2.84
N TYR A 34 -11.37 9.67 2.02
CA TYR A 34 -11.75 10.29 0.75
C TYR A 34 -12.92 11.26 0.95
N TYR A 35 -13.13 12.14 -0.02
CA TYR A 35 -14.23 13.12 -0.08
C TYR A 35 -14.15 14.27 0.93
N ASN A 36 -14.02 13.99 2.23
CA ASN A 36 -13.99 14.98 3.30
C ASN A 36 -12.63 15.68 3.47
N LYS A 37 -11.58 15.18 2.81
CA LYS A 37 -10.27 15.83 2.64
C LYS A 37 -9.62 16.30 3.97
N PRO A 38 -9.34 15.39 4.91
CA PRO A 38 -8.69 15.77 6.17
C PRO A 38 -7.30 16.37 5.93
N ASN A 39 -6.83 17.20 6.86
CA ASN A 39 -5.44 17.63 6.90
C ASN A 39 -4.54 16.50 7.49
N GLN A 40 -3.21 16.69 7.48
CA GLN A 40 -2.27 15.67 7.93
C GLN A 40 -2.48 15.23 9.39
N ASP A 41 -2.83 16.15 10.29
CA ASP A 41 -3.13 15.81 11.68
C ASP A 41 -4.44 15.04 11.82
N GLY A 42 -5.45 15.33 10.98
CA GLY A 42 -6.68 14.56 10.88
C GLY A 42 -6.44 13.15 10.34
N ILE A 43 -5.58 12.99 9.33
CA ILE A 43 -5.15 11.67 8.83
C ILE A 43 -4.46 10.89 9.96
N TYR A 44 -3.51 11.53 10.65
CA TYR A 44 -2.82 10.90 11.77
C TYR A 44 -3.79 10.47 12.87
N ALA A 45 -4.72 11.35 13.27
CA ALA A 45 -5.70 11.06 14.31
C ALA A 45 -6.64 9.91 13.91
N HIS A 46 -7.05 9.83 12.64
CA HIS A 46 -7.87 8.74 12.11
C HIS A 46 -7.19 7.38 12.27
N TYR A 47 -5.97 7.23 11.77
CA TYR A 47 -5.23 5.96 11.89
C TYR A 47 -4.83 5.66 13.33
N LYS A 48 -4.51 6.68 14.14
CA LYS A 48 -4.24 6.49 15.57
C LYS A 48 -5.46 5.94 16.31
N ALA A 49 -6.65 6.45 16.03
CA ALA A 49 -7.87 5.97 16.66
C ALA A 49 -8.13 4.49 16.31
N ILE A 50 -7.91 4.08 15.06
CA ILE A 50 -7.97 2.68 14.63
C ILE A 50 -6.94 1.82 15.39
N ASN A 51 -5.69 2.27 15.41
CA ASN A 51 -4.60 1.59 16.13
C ASN A 51 -4.93 1.39 17.62
N ASP A 52 -5.50 2.40 18.28
CA ASP A 52 -5.81 2.35 19.71
C ASP A 52 -7.03 1.46 20.00
N ALA A 53 -8.02 1.43 19.08
CA ALA A 53 -9.28 0.71 19.27
C ALA A 53 -9.19 -0.78 18.92
N VAL A 54 -8.31 -1.16 17.98
CA VAL A 54 -8.21 -2.54 17.49
C VAL A 54 -6.75 -2.97 17.40
N ALA A 55 -6.34 -3.89 18.29
CA ALA A 55 -5.03 -4.55 18.22
C ALA A 55 -5.01 -5.55 17.05
N PHE A 56 -4.71 -5.07 15.84
CA PHE A 56 -4.71 -5.84 14.59
C PHE A 56 -3.80 -5.17 13.55
N PRO A 57 -2.99 -5.93 12.77
CA PRO A 57 -2.11 -5.33 11.76
C PRO A 57 -2.86 -4.50 10.72
N VAL A 58 -2.42 -3.26 10.50
CA VAL A 58 -2.98 -2.33 9.54
C VAL A 58 -1.90 -1.88 8.57
N LEU A 59 -2.21 -1.99 7.27
CA LEU A 59 -1.51 -1.34 6.19
C LEU A 59 -2.24 -0.04 5.84
N LEU A 60 -1.51 1.07 5.85
CA LEU A 60 -1.99 2.34 5.30
C LEU A 60 -2.23 2.18 3.79
N TYR A 61 -3.17 2.93 3.22
CA TYR A 61 -3.35 2.98 1.77
C TYR A 61 -3.44 4.42 1.27
N ASN A 62 -2.36 4.86 0.63
CA ASN A 62 -2.25 6.18 0.00
C ASN A 62 -2.58 6.10 -1.49
N VAL A 63 -3.59 6.86 -1.94
CA VAL A 63 -4.03 6.91 -3.35
C VAL A 63 -4.66 8.28 -3.69
N PRO A 64 -3.86 9.35 -3.77
CA PRO A 64 -4.34 10.73 -3.94
C PRO A 64 -5.21 10.94 -5.18
N SER A 65 -5.01 10.16 -6.24
CA SER A 65 -5.87 10.21 -7.43
C SER A 65 -7.33 9.86 -7.16
N ARG A 66 -7.62 9.16 -6.05
CA ARG A 66 -8.98 8.80 -5.60
C ARG A 66 -9.41 9.55 -4.34
N THR A 67 -8.47 9.87 -3.45
CA THR A 67 -8.76 10.51 -2.16
C THR A 67 -8.63 12.03 -2.21
N VAL A 68 -7.99 12.59 -3.25
CA VAL A 68 -7.55 13.99 -3.39
C VAL A 68 -6.45 14.39 -2.40
N VAL A 69 -6.44 13.80 -1.20
CA VAL A 69 -5.45 14.04 -0.16
C VAL A 69 -4.36 12.99 -0.21
N ASP A 70 -3.13 13.45 -0.03
CA ASP A 70 -1.91 12.65 0.05
C ASP A 70 -1.48 12.45 1.51
N ILE A 71 -1.13 11.21 1.88
CA ILE A 71 -0.45 10.93 3.14
C ILE A 71 1.04 11.24 2.94
N LEU A 72 1.50 12.36 3.50
CA LEU A 72 2.90 12.79 3.34
C LEU A 72 3.88 11.83 4.03
N PRO A 73 5.14 11.72 3.57
CA PRO A 73 6.13 10.81 4.15
C PRO A 73 6.35 11.05 5.65
N GLU A 74 6.29 12.31 6.11
CA GLU A 74 6.40 12.66 7.52
C GLU A 74 5.23 12.10 8.34
N THR A 75 4.02 12.09 7.77
CA THR A 75 2.84 11.50 8.41
C THR A 75 2.93 9.98 8.44
N VAL A 76 3.39 9.35 7.35
CA VAL A 76 3.67 7.90 7.32
C VAL A 76 4.71 7.53 8.39
N ALA A 77 5.80 8.30 8.52
CA ALA A 77 6.84 8.05 9.52
C ALA A 77 6.35 8.23 10.96
N ARG A 78 5.42 9.17 11.21
CA ARG A 78 4.74 9.28 12.52
C ARG A 78 3.86 8.06 12.79
N LEU A 79 3.10 7.60 11.80
CA LEU A 79 2.21 6.45 11.91
C LEU A 79 2.95 5.12 12.06
N ALA A 80 4.08 4.95 11.39
CA ALA A 80 4.94 3.76 11.49
C ALA A 80 5.49 3.48 12.90
N ARG A 81 5.38 4.45 13.83
CA ARG A 81 5.75 4.28 15.24
C ARG A 81 4.64 3.65 16.08
N LEU A 82 3.43 3.53 15.53
CA LEU A 82 2.30 2.92 16.21
C LEU A 82 2.38 1.39 16.08
N PRO A 83 2.10 0.63 17.16
CA PRO A 83 2.40 -0.80 17.23
C PRO A 83 1.62 -1.65 16.22
N ASN A 84 0.45 -1.20 15.78
CA ASN A 84 -0.40 -1.95 14.85
C ASN A 84 -0.25 -1.49 13.40
N ILE A 85 0.50 -0.42 13.11
CA ILE A 85 0.71 0.06 11.75
C ILE A 85 1.97 -0.61 11.17
N VAL A 86 1.77 -1.60 10.31
CA VAL A 86 2.84 -2.50 9.85
C VAL A 86 3.35 -2.19 8.45
N GLY A 87 2.78 -1.19 7.78
CA GLY A 87 3.21 -0.85 6.42
C GLY A 87 2.25 0.07 5.66
N ILE A 88 2.51 0.21 4.37
CA ILE A 88 1.75 1.04 3.44
C ILE A 88 1.62 0.38 2.08
N LYS A 89 0.44 0.50 1.46
CA LYS A 89 0.22 0.44 0.02
C LYS A 89 0.30 1.86 -0.53
N ASP A 90 1.33 2.17 -1.30
CA ASP A 90 1.50 3.50 -1.89
C ASP A 90 1.24 3.45 -3.40
N ALA A 91 0.16 4.08 -3.85
CA ALA A 91 -0.25 4.17 -5.26
C ALA A 91 0.13 5.52 -5.89
N THR A 92 1.28 6.08 -5.50
CA THR A 92 1.81 7.33 -6.05
C THR A 92 3.02 7.10 -6.96
N ASN A 93 4.24 7.18 -6.42
CA ASN A 93 5.48 7.14 -7.17
C ASN A 93 6.58 6.39 -6.40
N VAL A 94 7.65 6.04 -7.12
CA VAL A 94 8.68 5.12 -6.59
C VAL A 94 9.66 5.78 -5.63
N GLU A 95 9.83 7.11 -5.68
CA GLU A 95 10.70 7.82 -4.73
C GLU A 95 10.15 7.80 -3.30
N ARG A 96 8.85 7.55 -3.09
CA ARG A 96 8.27 7.39 -1.76
C ARG A 96 8.95 6.29 -0.96
N VAL A 97 9.41 5.23 -1.63
CA VAL A 97 10.03 4.08 -0.96
C VAL A 97 11.24 4.50 -0.12
N THR A 98 12.12 5.31 -0.71
CA THR A 98 13.33 5.79 -0.04
C THR A 98 13.05 6.97 0.89
N GLN A 99 12.07 7.82 0.58
CA GLN A 99 11.64 8.90 1.49
C GLN A 99 11.09 8.33 2.81
N HIS A 100 10.18 7.35 2.74
CA HIS A 100 9.65 6.66 3.90
C HIS A 100 10.77 5.97 4.68
N ALA A 101 11.64 5.21 4.00
CA ALA A 101 12.76 4.52 4.65
C ALA A 101 13.71 5.49 5.37
N ALA A 102 14.01 6.65 4.78
CA ALA A 102 14.88 7.66 5.38
C ALA A 102 14.30 8.28 6.66
N LEU A 103 12.96 8.44 6.73
CA LEU A 103 12.27 9.03 7.88
C LEU A 103 11.93 8.00 8.98
N ILE A 104 11.65 6.75 8.60
CA ILE A 104 11.31 5.66 9.52
C ILE A 104 12.58 5.08 10.15
N GLY A 105 13.67 4.98 9.38
CA GLY A 105 14.92 4.36 9.79
C GLY A 105 14.95 2.84 9.56
N PRO A 106 16.05 2.17 9.94
CA PRO A 106 16.30 0.75 9.65
C PRO A 106 15.55 -0.16 10.63
N THR A 107 14.22 -0.08 10.67
CA THR A 107 13.40 -1.01 11.45
C THR A 107 12.79 -2.05 10.54
N GLU A 108 12.92 -3.33 10.90
CA GLU A 108 12.44 -4.48 10.11
C GLU A 108 10.91 -4.59 10.04
N GLN A 109 10.16 -3.60 10.53
CA GLN A 109 8.74 -3.72 10.85
C GLN A 109 7.79 -2.97 9.91
N PHE A 110 8.31 -2.21 8.92
CA PHE A 110 7.46 -1.41 8.03
C PHE A 110 7.51 -1.87 6.58
N VAL A 111 6.45 -2.55 6.13
CA VAL A 111 6.33 -3.10 4.78
C VAL A 111 5.84 -2.03 3.80
N GLN A 112 6.57 -1.82 2.71
CA GLN A 112 6.16 -0.89 1.65
C GLN A 112 5.73 -1.68 0.42
N LEU A 113 4.46 -1.54 0.01
CA LEU A 113 3.86 -2.23 -1.12
C LEU A 113 3.47 -1.22 -2.21
N CYS A 114 3.80 -1.55 -3.45
CA CYS A 114 3.38 -0.78 -4.60
C CYS A 114 1.86 -0.90 -4.80
N GLY A 115 1.19 0.22 -5.03
CA GLY A 115 -0.22 0.28 -5.37
C GLY A 115 -0.52 0.59 -6.84
N ASP A 116 0.51 0.66 -7.69
CA ASP A 116 0.41 0.95 -9.13
C ASP A 116 1.22 -0.05 -9.95
N ASP A 117 0.55 -0.91 -10.72
CA ASP A 117 1.17 -2.03 -11.43
C ASP A 117 2.36 -1.64 -12.35
N PRO A 118 2.27 -0.61 -13.21
CA PRO A 118 3.40 -0.16 -14.05
C PRO A 118 4.64 0.27 -13.27
N ALA A 119 4.49 0.62 -11.99
CA ALA A 119 5.58 1.06 -11.13
C ALA A 119 6.18 -0.09 -10.31
N ALA A 120 5.61 -1.30 -10.32
CA ALA A 120 5.98 -2.38 -9.42
C ALA A 120 7.47 -2.76 -9.50
N LEU A 121 8.03 -2.93 -10.71
CA LEU A 121 9.45 -3.25 -10.88
C LEU A 121 10.37 -2.13 -10.37
N GLY A 122 10.01 -0.87 -10.63
CA GLY A 122 10.76 0.28 -10.12
C GLY A 122 10.67 0.41 -8.60
N HIS A 123 9.49 0.14 -8.05
CA HIS A 123 9.25 0.15 -6.60
C HIS A 123 10.09 -0.92 -5.88
N LEU A 124 10.20 -2.13 -6.45
CA LEU A 124 11.11 -3.17 -5.95
C LEU A 124 12.57 -2.70 -5.96
N ALA A 125 13.01 -2.07 -7.06
CA ALA A 125 14.38 -1.55 -7.19
C ALA A 125 14.73 -0.49 -6.14
N MET A 126 13.74 0.24 -5.61
CA MET A 126 13.92 1.22 -4.55
C MET A 126 13.90 0.62 -3.13
N GLY A 127 13.70 -0.70 -3.00
CA GLY A 127 13.65 -1.41 -1.71
C GLY A 127 12.23 -1.74 -1.22
N GLY A 128 11.22 -1.61 -2.09
CA GLY A 128 9.86 -2.04 -1.76
C GLY A 128 9.72 -3.55 -1.69
N ALA A 129 8.71 -4.03 -0.97
CA ALA A 129 8.52 -5.45 -0.66
C ALA A 129 7.66 -6.22 -1.67
N GLY A 130 6.91 -5.53 -2.54
CA GLY A 130 6.01 -6.16 -3.51
C GLY A 130 4.96 -5.21 -4.04
N CYS A 131 3.85 -5.75 -4.56
CA CYS A 131 2.75 -5.00 -5.14
C CYS A 131 1.39 -5.60 -4.77
N ILE A 132 0.42 -4.74 -4.39
CA ILE A 132 -1.00 -5.12 -4.36
C ILE A 132 -1.58 -4.80 -5.73
N SER A 133 -1.57 -5.83 -6.57
CA SER A 133 -1.73 -5.73 -8.03
C SER A 133 -3.18 -5.88 -8.49
N VAL A 134 -3.59 -5.06 -9.46
CA VAL A 134 -4.83 -5.28 -10.24
C VAL A 134 -4.55 -6.31 -11.34
N THR A 135 -3.40 -6.19 -12.00
CA THR A 135 -2.98 -7.06 -13.12
C THR A 135 -2.90 -8.54 -12.76
N ALA A 136 -2.53 -8.85 -11.52
CA ALA A 136 -2.46 -10.22 -11.03
C ALA A 136 -3.82 -10.95 -11.01
N ASN A 137 -4.95 -10.25 -11.11
CA ASN A 137 -6.26 -10.90 -11.28
C ASN A 137 -6.38 -11.67 -12.60
N VAL A 138 -5.67 -11.23 -13.65
CA VAL A 138 -5.78 -11.80 -15.00
C VAL A 138 -4.46 -12.39 -15.50
N MET A 139 -3.32 -11.93 -14.97
CA MET A 139 -1.98 -12.45 -15.31
C MET A 139 -1.13 -12.74 -14.06
N PRO A 140 -1.62 -13.58 -13.12
CA PRO A 140 -0.93 -13.85 -11.86
C PRO A 140 0.46 -14.46 -12.05
N GLU A 141 0.61 -15.40 -12.99
CA GLU A 141 1.89 -16.08 -13.25
C GLU A 141 2.96 -15.11 -13.74
N ALA A 142 2.60 -14.16 -14.61
CA ALA A 142 3.53 -13.17 -15.11
C ALA A 142 3.95 -12.16 -14.02
N CYS A 143 2.99 -11.70 -13.20
CA CYS A 143 3.29 -10.84 -12.06
C CYS A 143 4.23 -11.54 -11.06
N ALA A 144 3.97 -12.82 -10.74
CA ALA A 144 4.81 -13.61 -9.86
C ALA A 144 6.21 -13.87 -10.47
N ALA A 145 6.29 -14.19 -11.76
CA ALA A 145 7.54 -14.41 -12.46
C ALA A 145 8.41 -13.16 -12.50
N MET A 146 7.83 -11.96 -12.70
CA MET A 146 8.56 -10.69 -12.66
C MET A 146 9.18 -10.43 -11.28
N HIS A 147 8.42 -10.66 -10.20
CA HIS A 147 8.93 -10.54 -8.83
C HIS A 147 10.04 -11.57 -8.55
N LYS A 148 9.85 -12.82 -8.98
CA LYS A 148 10.86 -13.88 -8.82
C LYS A 148 12.16 -13.55 -9.57
N ALA A 149 12.06 -13.13 -10.83
CA ALA A 149 13.22 -12.73 -11.62
C ALA A 149 14.00 -11.58 -10.96
N PHE A 150 13.28 -10.59 -10.40
CA PHE A 150 13.91 -9.53 -9.62
C PHE A 150 14.63 -10.06 -8.37
N GLN A 151 13.99 -10.94 -7.59
CA GLN A 151 14.58 -11.55 -6.39
C GLN A 151 15.81 -12.41 -6.70
N ASP A 152 15.81 -13.11 -7.84
CA ASP A 152 16.93 -13.92 -8.31
C ASP A 152 18.07 -13.08 -8.93
N GLY A 153 17.90 -11.75 -9.02
CA GLY A 153 18.87 -10.82 -9.62
C GLY A 153 18.83 -10.75 -11.15
N ASP A 154 17.89 -11.43 -11.80
CA ASP A 154 17.69 -11.40 -13.25
C ASP A 154 16.83 -10.20 -13.67
N LEU A 155 17.48 -9.03 -13.66
CA LEU A 155 16.84 -7.79 -14.11
C LEU A 155 16.50 -7.79 -15.60
N ALA A 156 17.17 -8.61 -16.42
CA ALA A 156 16.89 -8.68 -17.85
C ALA A 156 15.52 -9.33 -18.08
N GLU A 157 15.27 -10.47 -17.42
CA GLU A 157 14.00 -11.18 -17.48
C GLU A 157 12.88 -10.38 -16.81
N ALA A 158 13.12 -9.81 -15.61
CA ALA A 158 12.11 -8.98 -14.94
C ALA A 158 11.62 -7.83 -15.84
N ARG A 159 12.54 -7.15 -16.53
CA ARG A 159 12.21 -6.09 -17.50
C ARG A 159 11.53 -6.63 -18.75
N ALA A 160 11.87 -7.84 -19.21
CA ALA A 160 11.22 -8.46 -20.36
C ALA A 160 9.75 -8.79 -20.06
N ILE A 161 9.47 -9.32 -18.88
CA ILE A 161 8.11 -9.59 -18.42
C ILE A 161 7.34 -8.27 -18.26
N GLU A 162 7.91 -7.27 -17.58
CA GLU A 162 7.28 -5.96 -17.40
C GLU A 162 6.86 -5.33 -18.74
N ARG A 163 7.77 -5.32 -19.74
CA ARG A 163 7.44 -4.81 -21.09
C ARG A 163 6.24 -5.50 -21.74
N ARG A 164 6.03 -6.80 -21.47
CA ARG A 164 4.89 -7.55 -22.00
C ARG A 164 3.58 -7.18 -21.29
N LEU A 165 3.65 -6.72 -20.04
CA LEU A 165 2.50 -6.36 -19.22
C LEU A 165 2.03 -4.91 -19.42
N VAL A 166 2.87 -4.01 -19.92
CA VAL A 166 2.54 -2.56 -20.11
C VAL A 166 1.19 -2.32 -20.78
N ALA A 167 0.90 -3.01 -21.89
CA ALA A 167 -0.37 -2.84 -22.61
C ALA A 167 -1.58 -3.27 -21.77
N LEU A 168 -1.41 -4.33 -20.97
CA LEU A 168 -2.45 -4.84 -20.09
C LEU A 168 -2.65 -3.91 -18.88
N HIS A 169 -1.57 -3.42 -18.26
CA HIS A 169 -1.67 -2.43 -17.18
C HIS A 169 -2.52 -1.25 -17.64
N LYS A 170 -2.25 -0.71 -18.83
CA LYS A 170 -3.05 0.38 -19.41
C LYS A 170 -4.50 -0.03 -19.70
N ALA A 171 -4.72 -1.22 -20.26
CA ALA A 171 -6.05 -1.69 -20.61
C ALA A 171 -6.96 -1.87 -19.39
N LEU A 172 -6.42 -2.27 -18.24
CA LEU A 172 -7.17 -2.47 -17.00
C LEU A 172 -7.68 -1.17 -16.36
N PHE A 173 -7.19 -0.02 -16.81
CA PHE A 173 -7.64 1.32 -16.37
C PHE A 173 -8.16 2.17 -17.53
N CYS A 174 -8.64 1.55 -18.61
CA CYS A 174 -9.14 2.27 -19.79
C CYS A 174 -10.51 2.94 -19.60
N SER A 175 -11.21 2.61 -18.51
CA SER A 175 -12.51 3.16 -18.11
C SER A 175 -12.46 3.52 -16.62
N PRO A 176 -13.21 4.56 -16.18
CA PRO A 176 -13.43 4.85 -14.76
C PRO A 176 -14.12 3.71 -14.01
#